data_AF-A0A388Q9D4-F1
#
_entry.id   AF-A0A388Q9D4-F1
#
_cell.length_a   1.000
_cell.length_b   1.000
_cell.length_c   1.000
_cell.angle_alpha   90.00
_cell.angle_beta   90.00
_cell.angle_gamma   90.00
#
_symmetry.space_group_name_H-M   'P 1'
#
loop_
_entity.id
_entity.type
_entity.pdbx_description
1 polymer ?
#
loop_
_entity_poly.entity_id
_entity_poly.type
_entity_poly.pdbx_seq_one_letter_code
_entity_poly.pdbx_strand_id
1 'polypeptide(L)'
;MTDIWRSFVAQRIAWANGWSVLFHNATVFQERNEHSLMSDFADEIDGYCNNLKIMTSLQILELESGTDHLPENLIKCYSALVEIGVIKIGEIDLLNAWISDIQDILQKSGKP
;
A
#
# COMPACT_ATOMS: atom_id res chain seq x y z
N MET A 1 0.54 6.86 -10.11
CA MET A 1 1.24 6.93 -8.81
C MET A 1 0.77 5.93 -7.74
N THR A 2 -0.46 5.41 -7.79
CA THR A 2 -1.09 4.64 -6.69
C THR A 2 -0.30 3.41 -6.19
N ASP A 3 0.37 2.68 -7.06
CA ASP A 3 1.03 1.42 -6.67
C ASP A 3 2.34 1.65 -5.90
N ILE A 4 3.05 2.75 -6.19
CA ILE A 4 4.24 3.16 -5.44
C ILE A 4 3.86 3.49 -4.00
N TRP A 5 2.79 4.26 -3.77
CA TRP A 5 2.37 4.61 -2.41
C TRP A 5 1.85 3.39 -1.63
N ARG A 6 1.15 2.48 -2.30
CA ARG A 6 0.77 1.18 -1.70
C ARG A 6 1.99 0.36 -1.30
N SER A 7 3.08 0.44 -2.05
CA SER A 7 4.35 -0.22 -1.68
C SER A 7 4.95 0.35 -0.39
N PHE A 8 4.81 1.65 -0.12
CA PHE A 8 5.25 2.24 1.16
C PHE A 8 4.44 1.73 2.35
N VAL A 9 3.12 1.58 2.18
CA VAL A 9 2.26 0.95 3.19
C VAL A 9 2.70 -0.49 3.45
N ALA A 10 2.88 -1.28 2.39
CA ALA A 10 3.31 -2.67 2.51
C ALA A 10 4.69 -2.79 3.20
N GLN A 11 5.65 -1.94 2.81
CA GLN A 11 6.98 -1.90 3.40
C GLN A 11 6.93 -1.52 4.89
N ARG A 12 6.12 -0.51 5.24
CA ARG A 12 5.95 -0.08 6.64
C ARG A 12 5.39 -1.21 7.52
N ILE A 13 4.41 -1.96 7.02
CA ILE A 13 3.82 -3.11 7.73
C ILE A 13 4.82 -4.26 7.80
N ALA A 14 5.56 -4.55 6.72
CA ALA A 14 6.61 -5.56 6.72
C ALA A 14 7.67 -5.28 7.80
N TRP A 15 8.11 -4.04 7.94
CA TRP A 15 9.05 -3.63 8.99
C TRP A 15 8.48 -3.79 10.41
N ALA A 16 7.19 -3.49 10.62
CA ALA A 16 6.54 -3.73 11.91
C ALA A 16 6.58 -5.21 12.31
N ASN A 17 6.58 -6.10 11.31
CA ASN A 17 6.63 -7.54 11.50
C ASN A 17 8.06 -8.12 11.49
N GLY A 18 9.09 -7.27 11.36
CA GLY A 18 10.49 -7.73 11.21
C GLY A 18 10.76 -8.48 9.90
N TRP A 19 9.91 -8.32 8.88
CA TRP A 19 10.08 -8.94 7.58
C TRP A 19 11.03 -8.13 6.69
N SER A 20 11.76 -8.84 5.84
CA SER A 20 12.70 -8.26 4.87
C SER A 20 12.09 -8.17 3.48
N VAL A 21 12.44 -7.11 2.75
CA VAL A 21 12.11 -6.97 1.31
C VAL A 21 13.30 -7.44 0.49
N LEU A 22 13.08 -8.43 -0.39
CA LEU A 22 14.09 -8.97 -1.30
C LEU A 22 13.90 -8.38 -2.70
N PHE A 23 14.99 -8.07 -3.37
CA PHE A 23 15.01 -7.63 -4.77
C PHE A 23 15.70 -8.68 -5.64
N HIS A 24 15.13 -8.96 -6.81
CA HIS A 24 15.74 -9.82 -7.82
C HIS A 24 15.48 -9.26 -9.23
N ASN A 25 16.20 -9.75 -10.24
CA ASN A 25 16.05 -9.33 -11.63
C ASN A 25 14.67 -9.71 -12.19
N ALA A 26 14.13 -8.92 -13.13
CA ALA A 26 12.87 -9.26 -13.80
C ALA A 26 12.95 -10.66 -14.44
N THR A 27 11.96 -11.51 -14.14
CA THR A 27 11.81 -12.87 -14.69
C THR A 27 10.68 -12.96 -15.71
N VAL A 28 9.96 -11.87 -15.93
CA VAL A 28 8.79 -11.81 -16.81
C VAL A 28 9.04 -10.89 -18.01
N PHE A 29 8.47 -11.25 -19.15
CA PHE A 29 8.32 -10.35 -20.28
C PHE A 29 7.03 -9.56 -20.11
N GLN A 30 7.09 -8.24 -20.29
CA GLN A 30 5.91 -7.38 -20.19
C GLN A 30 5.57 -6.80 -21.57
N GLU A 31 4.37 -7.11 -22.03
CA GLU A 31 3.71 -6.37 -23.12
C GLU A 31 3.00 -5.17 -22.48
N ARG A 32 3.50 -3.96 -22.74
CA ARG A 32 2.96 -2.73 -22.14
C ARG A 32 1.97 -2.08 -23.11
N ASN A 33 0.94 -1.47 -22.53
CA ASN A 33 0.07 -0.53 -23.25
C ASN A 33 0.90 0.62 -23.84
N GLU A 34 0.41 1.26 -24.91
CA GLU A 34 1.02 2.48 -25.42
C GLU A 34 1.01 3.58 -24.34
N HIS A 35 2.16 4.22 -24.15
CA HIS A 35 2.38 5.24 -23.13
C HIS A 35 2.40 6.64 -23.75
N SER A 36 1.87 7.62 -23.02
CA SER A 36 2.06 9.03 -23.33
C SER A 36 3.13 9.59 -22.40
N LEU A 37 4.35 9.73 -22.91
CA LEU A 37 5.52 10.16 -22.10
C LEU A 37 5.26 11.43 -21.30
N MET A 38 4.52 12.38 -21.87
CA MET A 38 4.20 13.65 -21.19
C MET A 38 3.15 13.48 -20.09
N SER A 39 2.19 12.57 -20.29
CA SER A 39 1.16 12.27 -19.28
C SER A 39 1.79 11.51 -18.11
N ASP A 40 2.61 10.49 -18.39
CA ASP A 40 3.30 9.71 -17.38
C ASP A 40 4.21 10.61 -16.54
N PHE A 41 4.98 11.48 -17.20
CA PHE A 41 5.83 12.44 -16.49
C PHE A 41 5.02 13.36 -15.56
N ALA A 42 3.85 13.84 -15.99
CA ALA A 42 3.00 14.68 -15.16
C ALA A 42 2.46 13.91 -13.94
N ASP A 43 2.03 12.67 -14.14
CA ASP A 43 1.54 11.80 -13.05
C ASP A 43 2.64 11.43 -12.04
N GLU A 44 3.91 11.49 -12.46
CA GLU A 44 5.06 11.25 -11.57
C GLU A 44 5.36 12.44 -10.63
N ILE A 45 4.99 13.67 -11.00
CA ILE A 45 5.27 14.89 -10.21
C ILE A 45 4.68 14.76 -8.79
N ASP A 46 3.43 14.30 -8.69
CA ASP A 46 2.76 14.11 -7.40
C ASP A 46 3.52 13.12 -6.50
N GLY A 47 4.13 12.09 -7.10
CA GLY A 47 5.00 11.15 -6.40
C GLY A 47 6.22 11.86 -5.82
N TYR A 48 6.97 12.57 -6.67
CA TYR A 48 8.16 13.30 -6.24
C TYR A 48 7.87 14.31 -5.11
N CYS A 49 6.74 15.02 -5.17
CA CYS A 49 6.38 16.02 -4.17
C CYS A 49 5.89 15.41 -2.85
N ASN A 50 5.21 14.26 -2.88
CA ASN A 50 4.55 13.70 -1.69
C ASN A 50 5.29 12.53 -1.03
N ASN A 51 6.26 11.89 -1.69
CA ASN A 51 6.92 10.69 -1.16
C ASN A 51 7.51 10.89 0.24
N LEU A 52 8.23 12.00 0.48
CA LEU A 52 8.81 12.27 1.79
C LEU A 52 7.71 12.45 2.86
N LYS A 53 6.65 13.19 2.54
CA LYS A 53 5.51 13.41 3.44
C LYS A 53 4.83 12.09 3.80
N ILE A 54 4.60 11.24 2.81
CA ILE A 54 4.00 9.92 3.00
C ILE A 54 4.88 9.06 3.91
N MET A 55 6.18 8.99 3.61
CA MET A 55 7.12 8.19 4.39
C MET A 55 7.18 8.64 5.85
N THR A 56 7.30 9.94 6.11
CA THR A 56 7.37 10.46 7.49
C THR A 56 6.06 10.21 8.24
N SER A 57 4.91 10.41 7.60
CA SER A 57 3.60 10.11 8.20
C SER A 57 3.42 8.63 8.51
N LEU A 58 3.89 7.71 7.66
CA LEU A 58 3.81 6.27 7.92
C LEU A 58 4.79 5.81 9.00
N GLN A 59 5.99 6.40 9.08
CA GLN A 59 7.04 6.01 10.02
C GLN A 59 6.64 6.23 11.49
N ILE A 60 5.87 7.29 11.78
CA ILE A 60 5.47 7.62 13.15
C ILE A 60 4.30 6.78 13.68
N LEU A 61 3.64 5.99 12.82
CA LEU A 61 2.51 5.15 13.24
C LEU A 61 2.96 4.04 14.18
N GLU A 62 2.18 3.77 15.21
CA GLU A 62 2.33 2.58 16.05
C GLU A 62 1.54 1.42 15.45
N LEU A 63 2.28 0.46 14.89
CA LEU A 63 1.74 -0.73 14.24
C LEU A 63 2.09 -1.97 15.06
N GLU A 64 1.15 -2.91 15.13
CA GLU A 64 1.32 -4.15 15.87
C GLU A 64 1.94 -5.23 14.97
N SER A 65 2.77 -6.10 15.54
CA SER A 65 3.36 -7.23 14.80
C SER A 65 2.42 -8.44 14.83
N GLY A 66 2.57 -9.36 13.88
CA GLY A 66 1.71 -10.53 13.70
C GLY A 66 0.73 -10.37 12.54
N THR A 67 0.42 -11.51 11.90
CA THR A 67 -0.50 -11.57 10.75
C THR A 67 -1.93 -11.17 11.12
N ASP A 68 -2.30 -11.38 12.39
CA ASP A 68 -3.65 -11.08 12.90
C ASP A 68 -3.94 -9.58 12.90
N HIS A 69 -2.90 -8.73 12.95
CA HIS A 69 -3.01 -7.28 12.98
C HIS A 69 -2.88 -6.62 11.60
N LEU A 70 -2.76 -7.41 10.52
CA LEU A 70 -2.63 -6.86 9.16
C LEU A 70 -3.81 -5.98 8.74
N PRO A 71 -5.09 -6.37 8.98
CA PRO A 71 -6.23 -5.53 8.64
C PRO A 71 -6.21 -4.17 9.33
N GLU A 72 -5.98 -4.15 10.64
CA GLU A 72 -5.97 -2.94 11.47
C GLU A 72 -4.79 -2.03 11.07
N ASN A 73 -3.61 -2.61 10.84
CA ASN A 73 -2.45 -1.87 10.39
C ASN A 73 -2.65 -1.24 9.00
N LEU A 74 -3.30 -1.95 8.07
CA LEU A 74 -3.66 -1.41 6.76
C LEU A 74 -4.60 -0.21 6.91
N ILE A 75 -5.65 -0.33 7.72
CA ILE A 75 -6.60 0.76 7.97
C ILE A 75 -5.90 1.96 8.60
N LYS A 76 -5.03 1.76 9.59
CA LYS A 76 -4.21 2.82 10.20
C LYS A 76 -3.35 3.56 9.17
N CYS A 77 -2.65 2.81 8.30
CA CYS A 77 -1.83 3.40 7.26
C CYS A 77 -2.66 4.21 6.25
N TYR A 78 -3.76 3.66 5.73
CA TYR A 78 -4.61 4.38 4.78
C TYR A 78 -5.27 5.60 5.41
N SER A 79 -5.68 5.52 6.68
CA SER A 79 -6.24 6.66 7.41
C SER A 79 -5.24 7.81 7.49
N ALA A 80 -3.96 7.51 7.78
CA ALA A 80 -2.90 8.52 7.77
C ALA A 80 -2.70 9.14 6.38
N LEU A 81 -2.80 8.36 5.30
CA LEU A 81 -2.71 8.87 3.92
C LEU A 81 -3.90 9.78 3.56
N VAL A 82 -5.10 9.45 4.03
CA VAL A 82 -6.29 10.31 3.88
C VAL A 82 -6.11 11.61 4.66
N GLU A 83 -5.65 11.53 5.90
CA GLU A 83 -5.45 12.70 6.78
C GLU A 83 -4.48 13.71 6.16
N ILE A 84 -3.39 13.24 5.56
CA ILE A 84 -2.45 14.12 4.87
C ILE A 84 -2.88 14.54 3.46
N GLY A 85 -4.05 14.09 3.00
CA GLY A 85 -4.70 14.50 1.77
C GLY A 85 -4.09 13.94 0.48
N VAL A 86 -3.27 12.89 0.55
CA VAL A 86 -2.67 12.29 -0.66
C VAL A 86 -3.59 11.26 -1.32
N ILE A 87 -4.56 10.72 -0.57
CA ILE A 87 -5.62 9.87 -1.11
C ILE A 87 -6.99 10.33 -0.64
N LYS A 88 -8.04 9.94 -1.36
CA LYS A 88 -9.42 10.31 -1.04
C LYS A 88 -9.98 9.42 0.06
N ILE A 89 -10.88 9.95 0.88
CA ILE A 89 -11.56 9.19 1.95
C ILE A 89 -12.26 7.91 1.45
N GLY A 90 -12.78 7.91 0.22
CA GLY A 90 -13.41 6.73 -0.38
C GLY A 90 -12.48 5.53 -0.59
N GLU A 91 -11.15 5.70 -0.52
CA GLU A 91 -10.22 4.56 -0.54
C GLU A 91 -10.37 3.68 0.71
N ILE A 92 -10.84 4.24 1.84
CA ILE A 92 -11.10 3.47 3.07
C ILE A 92 -12.25 2.50 2.85
N ASP A 93 -13.30 2.89 2.13
CA ASP A 93 -14.44 2.02 1.83
C ASP A 93 -13.99 0.83 0.96
N LEU A 94 -13.16 1.11 -0.05
CA LEU A 94 -12.58 0.08 -0.92
C LEU A 94 -11.65 -0.87 -0.14
N LEU A 95 -10.82 -0.32 0.75
CA LEU A 95 -9.94 -1.12 1.60
C LEU A 95 -10.73 -2.05 2.52
N ASN A 96 -11.78 -1.53 3.17
CA ASN A 96 -12.63 -2.33 4.06
C ASN A 96 -13.35 -3.45 3.30
N ALA A 97 -13.87 -3.16 2.11
CA ALA A 97 -14.48 -4.17 1.25
C ALA A 97 -13.46 -5.27 0.91
N TRP A 98 -12.24 -4.89 0.50
CA TRP A 98 -11.18 -5.85 0.19
C TRP A 98 -10.77 -6.69 1.40
N ILE A 99 -10.60 -6.08 2.58
CA ILE A 99 -10.29 -6.80 3.83
C ILE A 99 -11.38 -7.84 4.12
N SER A 100 -12.65 -7.44 4.00
CA SER A 100 -13.79 -8.35 4.21
C SER A 100 -13.75 -9.54 3.25
N ASP A 101 -13.51 -9.29 1.96
CA ASP A 101 -13.42 -10.35 0.94
C ASP A 101 -12.29 -11.34 1.25
N ILE A 102 -11.13 -10.84 1.68
CA ILE A 102 -9.99 -11.68 2.06
C ILE A 102 -10.31 -12.53 3.30
N GLN A 103 -10.92 -11.94 4.33
CA GLN A 103 -11.33 -12.67 5.53
C GLN A 103 -12.33 -13.78 5.21
N ASP A 104 -13.31 -13.51 4.34
CA ASP A 104 -14.27 -14.50 3.85
C ASP A 104 -13.59 -15.66 3.12
N ILE A 105 -12.59 -15.37 2.28
CA ILE A 105 -11.82 -16.40 1.56
C ILE A 105 -11.02 -17.26 2.54
N LEU A 106 -10.37 -16.66 3.54
CA LEU A 106 -9.59 -17.37 4.54
C LEU A 106 -10.47 -18.31 5.38
N GLN A 107 -11.62 -17.82 5.85
CA GLN A 107 -12.59 -18.64 6.59
C GLN A 107 -13.09 -19.84 5.78
N LYS A 108 -13.40 -19.64 4.50
CA LYS A 108 -13.87 -20.71 3.60
C LYS A 108 -12.77 -21.74 3.28
N SER A 109 -11.50 -21.32 3.33
CA SER A 109 -10.36 -22.18 2.97
C SER A 109 -9.94 -23.14 4.09
N GLY A 110 -10.52 -23.04 5.30
CA GLY A 110 -10.25 -23.94 6.42
C GLY A 110 -8.80 -23.92 6.92
N LYS A 111 -7.99 -22.95 6.46
CA LYS A 111 -6.68 -22.68 7.05
C LYS A 111 -6.88 -21.69 8.20
N PRO A 112 -6.30 -21.96 9.38
CA PRO A 112 -6.26 -20.96 10.45
C PRO A 112 -5.58 -19.69 9.96
#